data_AF-A0A653RDB7-F1
#
_entry.id   AF-A0A653RDB7-F1
#
_cell.length_a   1.000
_cell.length_b   1.000
_cell.length_c   1.000
_cell.angle_alpha   90.00
_cell.angle_beta   90.00
_cell.angle_gamma   90.00
#
_symmetry.space_group_name_H-M   'P 1'
#
loop_
_entity.id
_entity.type
_entity.pdbx_description
1 polymer ?
#
loop_
_entity_poly.entity_id
_entity_poly.type
_entity_poly.pdbx_seq_one_letter_code
_entity_poly.pdbx_strand_id
1 'polypeptide(L)' 'MINRLIRAIAGFFIIVSVLLAMYVNQNWLWFTIFVGANLLQSSFTKWCLMEDILRKVLKIKD' A
#
# COMPACT_ATOMS: atom_id res chain seq x y z
N MET A 1 -16.02 2.29 7.65
CA MET A 1 -15.03 1.38 8.30
C MET A 1 -13.97 0.87 7.33
N ILE A 2 -14.29 0.76 6.05
CA ILE A 2 -13.41 0.29 4.97
C ILE A 2 -12.10 1.08 4.88
N ASN A 3 -12.12 2.41 5.08
CA ASN A 3 -10.93 3.26 5.06
C ASN A 3 -9.90 2.90 6.14
N ARG A 4 -10.32 2.38 7.30
CA ARG A 4 -9.39 1.94 8.37
C ARG A 4 -8.73 0.62 8.01
N LEU A 5 -9.49 -0.31 7.41
CA LEU A 5 -8.97 -1.60 6.94
C LEU A 5 -7.96 -1.40 5.79
N ILE A 6 -8.27 -0.51 4.84
CA ILE A 6 -7.37 -0.13 3.74
C ILE A 6 -6.05 0.41 4.28
N ARG A 7 -6.11 1.31 5.28
CA ARG A 7 -4.92 1.91 5.88
C ARG A 7 -4.07 0.87 6.65
N ALA A 8 -4.71 -0.10 7.29
CA ALA A 8 -4.03 -1.20 7.97
C ALA A 8 -3.34 -2.16 6.98
N ILE A 9 -4.02 -2.53 5.90
CA ILE A 9 -3.45 -3.39 4.84
C ILE A 9 -2.30 -2.67 4.12
N ALA A 10 -2.43 -1.36 3.90
CA ALA A 10 -1.35 -0.53 3.37
C ALA A 10 -0.09 -0.54 4.23
N GLY A 11 -0.25 -0.35 5.54
CA GLY A 11 0.87 -0.44 6.48
C GLY A 11 1.51 -1.83 6.46
N PHE A 12 0.71 -2.89 6.45
CA PHE A 12 1.21 -4.27 6.37
C PHE A 12 2.02 -4.51 5.10
N PHE A 13 1.54 -4.06 3.94
CA PHE A 13 2.21 -4.26 2.66
C PHE A 13 3.58 -3.54 2.60
N ILE A 14 3.69 -2.37 3.21
CA ILE A 14 4.95 -1.64 3.36
C ILE A 14 5.91 -2.41 4.26
N ILE A 15 5.47 -2.88 5.43
CA ILE A 15 6.30 -3.65 6.37
C ILE A 15 6.85 -4.92 5.71
N VAL A 16 5.99 -5.66 5.01
CA VAL A 16 6.40 -6.87 4.27
C VAL A 16 7.42 -6.52 3.18
N SER A 17 7.19 -5.44 2.43
CA SER A 17 8.12 -5.01 1.37
C SER A 17 9.50 -4.61 1.91
N VAL A 18 9.54 -3.94 3.08
CA VAL A 18 10.79 -3.57 3.76
C VAL A 18 11.52 -4.80 4.29
N LEU A 19 10.80 -5.75 4.90
CA LEU A 19 11.41 -7.02 5.32
C LEU A 19 12.05 -7.72 4.13
N LEU A 20 11.33 -7.82 3.00
CA LEU A 20 11.84 -8.46 1.81
C LEU A 20 13.05 -7.72 1.21
N ALA A 21 13.09 -6.39 1.34
CA ALA A 21 14.26 -5.62 0.95
C ALA A 21 15.51 -5.96 1.77
N MET A 22 15.35 -6.23 3.07
CA MET A 22 16.46 -6.63 3.94
C MET A 22 16.89 -8.09 3.71
N TYR A 23 15.94 -9.00 3.49
CA TYR A 23 16.23 -10.44 3.41
C TYR A 23 16.55 -10.93 1.99
N VAL A 24 16.09 -10.24 0.93
CA VAL A 24 16.27 -10.69 -0.46
C VAL A 24 17.17 -9.75 -1.24
N ASN A 25 16.80 -8.49 -1.40
CA ASN A 25 17.56 -7.52 -2.19
C ASN A 25 17.13 -6.07 -1.91
N GLN A 26 18.10 -5.18 -1.68
CA GLN A 26 17.91 -3.74 -1.45
C GLN A 26 17.04 -3.06 -2.53
N ASN A 27 17.02 -3.58 -3.77
CA ASN A 27 16.18 -3.04 -4.84
C ASN A 27 14.67 -3.02 -4.52
N TRP A 28 14.20 -3.80 -3.54
CA TRP A 28 12.81 -3.74 -3.07
C TRP A 28 12.45 -2.43 -2.36
N LEU A 29 13.43 -1.63 -1.93
CA LEU A 29 13.19 -0.29 -1.39
C LEU A 29 12.60 0.65 -2.44
N TRP A 30 12.97 0.52 -3.72
CA TRP A 30 12.37 1.30 -4.80
C TRP A 30 10.87 1.01 -4.94
N PHE A 31 10.48 -0.26 -4.80
CA PHE A 31 9.08 -0.66 -4.80
C PHE A 31 8.34 -0.11 -3.57
N THR A 32 8.98 -0.16 -2.41
CA THR A 32 8.43 0.40 -1.15
C THR A 32 8.23 1.91 -1.24
N ILE A 33 9.20 2.65 -1.80
CA ILE A 33 9.11 4.10 -2.03
C ILE A 33 8.00 4.41 -3.04
N PHE A 34 7.89 3.65 -4.12
CA PHE A 34 6.83 3.83 -5.11
C PHE A 34 5.43 3.65 -4.49
N VAL A 35 5.23 2.58 -3.72
CA VAL A 35 3.95 2.34 -3.01
C VAL A 35 3.70 3.44 -1.97
N GLY A 36 4.71 3.82 -1.19
CA GLY A 36 4.63 4.88 -0.18
C GLY A 36 4.31 6.26 -0.76
N ALA A 37 4.90 6.62 -1.90
CA ALA A 37 4.63 7.88 -2.60
C ALA A 37 3.17 7.96 -3.10
N ASN A 38 2.65 6.85 -3.65
CA ASN A 38 1.24 6.75 -4.06
C ASN A 38 0.27 6.87 -2.85
N LEU A 39 0.66 6.31 -1.70
CA LEU A 39 -0.09 6.46 -0.44
C LEU A 39 -0.07 7.90 0.10
N LEU A 40 1.09 8.55 0.04
CA LEU A 40 1.23 9.97 0.39
C LEU A 40 0.34 10.82 -0.51
N GLN A 41 0.40 10.63 -1.82
CA GLN A 41 -0.46 11.33 -2.77
C GLN A 41 -1.95 11.12 -2.45
N SER A 42 -2.36 9.88 -2.15
CA SER A 42 -3.73 9.56 -1.75
C SER A 42 -4.19 10.32 -0.50
N SER A 43 -3.31 10.55 0.47
CA SER A 43 -3.65 11.31 1.68
C SER A 43 -3.94 12.78 1.39
N PHE A 44 -3.37 13.34 0.30
CA PHE A 44 -3.60 14.73 -0.10
C PHE A 44 -4.77 14.87 -1.07
N THR A 45 -4.92 13.98 -2.05
CA THR A 45 -5.96 14.11 -3.10
C THR A 45 -7.29 13.43 -2.74
N LYS A 46 -7.38 12.73 -1.60
CA LYS A 46 -8.51 11.85 -1.22
C LYS A 46 -8.84 10.77 -2.25
N TRP A 47 -8.03 10.63 -3.30
CA TRP A 47 -8.17 9.60 -4.32
C TRP A 47 -7.33 8.41 -3.89
N CYS A 48 -7.99 7.35 -3.44
CA CYS A 48 -7.32 6.21 -2.84
C CYS A 48 -7.06 5.13 -3.87
N LEU A 49 -5.90 5.22 -4.55
CA LEU A 49 -5.42 4.17 -5.46
C LEU A 49 -5.36 2.80 -4.76
N MET A 50 -5.08 2.82 -3.46
CA MET A 50 -5.10 1.64 -2.60
C MET A 50 -6.51 1.06 -2.41
N GLU A 51 -7.55 1.90 -2.33
CA GLU A 51 -8.95 1.46 -2.28
C GLU A 51 -9.37 0.82 -3.60
N ASP A 52 -8.91 1.37 -4.73
CA ASP A 52 -9.12 0.80 -6.07
C ASP A 52 -8.42 -0.56 -6.22
N ILE A 53 -7.17 -0.67 -5.78
CA ILE A 53 -6.42 -1.93 -5.74
C ILE A 53 -7.09 -2.93 -4.80
N LEU A 54 -7.55 -2.51 -3.62
CA LEU A 54 -8.23 -3.41 -2.68
C LEU A 54 -9.59 -3.89 -3.22
N ARG A 55 -10.37 -2.99 -3.84
CA ARG A 55 -11.60 -3.34 -4.58
C ARG A 55 -11.32 -4.31 -5.72
N LYS A 56 -10.16 -4.19 -6.38
CA LYS A 56 -9.80 -5.01 -7.56
C LYS A 56 -9.17 -6.35 -7.20
N VAL A 57 -8.32 -6.40 -6.17
CA VAL A 57 -7.59 -7.61 -5.73
C VAL A 57 -8.42 -8.43 -4.73
N LEU A 58 -9.08 -7.77 -3.77
CA LEU A 58 -9.85 -8.45 -2.72
C LEU A 58 -11.36 -8.49 -3.02
N LYS A 59 -11.84 -7.89 -4.13
CA LYS A 59 -13.28 -7.81 -4.51
C LYS A 59 -14.20 -7.34 -3.38
N ILE A 60 -13.67 -6.57 -2.42
CA ILE A 60 -14.49 -6.02 -1.34
C ILE A 60 -15.27 -4.85 -1.93
N LYS A 61 -16.55 -5.08 -2.18
CA LYS A 61 -17.54 -4.07 -2.55
C LYS A 61 -18.06 -3.47 -1.24
N ASP A 62 -17.93 -2.16 -1.06
CA ASP A 62 -18.75 -1.42 -0.09
C ASP A 62 -20.23 -1.80 -0.26
#